data_AF-A0A559QMV1-F1
#
_entry.id   AF-A0A559QMV1-F1
#
_cell.length_a   1.000
_cell.length_b   1.000
_cell.length_c   1.000
_cell.angle_alpha   90.00
_cell.angle_beta   90.00
_cell.angle_gamma   90.00
#
_symmetry.space_group_name_H-M   'P 1'
#
loop_
_entity.id
_entity.type
_entity.pdbx_description
1 polymer ?
#
loop_
_entity_poly.entity_id
_entity_poly.type
_entity_poly.pdbx_seq_one_letter_code
_entity_poly.pdbx_strand_id
1 'polypeptide(L)'
;MANYDVILHNTLNGSFEESEARQQLAAKFKLNSDKLDKLLSNASTTIKRNLEETQAQRFKSIIESCGFQATLKSLDSPTMFELEAVEAAEESKSATPEKPHDVYDAPSAPVGVTVFCRHCGKNIEETATECVHCGKTVYTTTGRSKVVAGFLAFFMGGFGFHRFYLKQWWGVFYIPFGIFGISAIVTLIEAIYFWVCPQDRWQRKYGHLPPSNVWVWVALCIIPFVAVIGILAAIALPAYQDYTIRAKVSQGLMSSQMYVDQVEEFILESNFVPNSSLDANLNYQPGAPYIKSIEIVEGGGVVVEFDQLELLDEPQTIIYEPLIKSENRTITSITWDCTGGSLPSRYRPSKCRPIDF
;
A
#
# COMPACT_ATOMS: atom_id res chain seq x y z
N MET A 1 36.79 -27.53 -2.89
CA MET A 1 37.51 -26.46 -2.18
C MET A 1 37.16 -26.63 -0.72
N ALA A 2 38.15 -26.97 0.12
CA ALA A 2 37.87 -27.24 1.52
C ALA A 2 37.62 -25.93 2.26
N ASN A 3 36.55 -25.90 3.06
CA ASN A 3 36.24 -24.77 3.92
C ASN A 3 36.83 -25.00 5.31
N TYR A 4 37.28 -23.92 5.95
CA TYR A 4 37.95 -23.97 7.25
C TYR A 4 37.28 -23.05 8.26
N ASP A 5 37.21 -23.51 9.51
CA ASP A 5 36.88 -22.69 10.67
C ASP A 5 38.17 -22.28 11.39
N VAL A 6 38.28 -20.99 11.75
CA VAL A 6 39.43 -20.43 12.48
C VAL A 6 39.12 -20.42 13.97
N ILE A 7 39.84 -21.23 14.73
CA ILE A 7 39.69 -21.38 16.18
C ILE A 7 40.86 -20.66 16.87
N LEU A 8 40.53 -19.69 17.72
CA LEU A 8 41.46 -19.03 18.63
C LEU A 8 41.59 -19.86 19.90
N HIS A 9 42.82 -20.13 20.34
CA HIS A 9 43.10 -20.71 21.64
C HIS A 9 43.57 -19.61 22.60
N ASN A 10 43.09 -19.64 23.84
CA ASN A 10 43.57 -18.73 24.89
C ASN A 10 44.90 -19.23 25.46
N THR A 11 45.89 -19.39 24.60
CA THR A 11 47.27 -19.77 24.93
C THR A 11 48.20 -18.75 24.28
N LEU A 12 49.04 -18.12 25.10
CA LEU A 12 50.03 -17.14 24.64
C LEU A 12 51.28 -17.86 24.17
N ASN A 13 51.84 -17.42 23.04
CA ASN A 13 53.20 -17.80 22.68
C ASN A 13 54.16 -17.08 23.64
N GLY A 14 55.10 -17.82 24.24
CA GLY A 14 55.96 -17.37 25.35
C GLY A 14 56.89 -16.18 25.08
N SER A 15 56.71 -15.47 23.96
CA SER A 15 57.41 -14.24 23.57
C SER A 15 56.59 -12.96 23.82
N PHE A 16 55.33 -13.04 24.25
CA PHE A 16 54.44 -11.87 24.42
C PHE A 16 53.88 -11.78 25.85
N GLU A 17 53.83 -10.56 26.39
CA GLU A 17 53.18 -10.25 27.66
C GLU A 17 51.65 -10.18 27.49
N GLU A 18 50.89 -10.72 28.45
CA GLU A 18 49.43 -10.91 28.32
C GLU A 18 48.66 -9.60 28.06
N SER A 19 49.10 -8.49 28.65
CA SER A 19 48.47 -7.18 28.47
C SER A 19 48.70 -6.61 27.06
N GLU A 20 49.86 -6.84 26.46
CA GLU A 20 50.18 -6.33 25.13
C GLU A 20 49.45 -7.12 24.05
N ALA A 21 49.44 -8.45 24.17
CA ALA A 21 48.72 -9.35 23.26
C ALA A 21 47.21 -9.02 23.20
N ARG A 22 46.59 -8.76 24.37
CA ARG A 22 45.18 -8.36 24.48
C ARG A 22 44.89 -7.04 23.74
N GLN A 23 45.77 -6.05 23.86
CA GLN A 23 45.61 -4.76 23.18
C GLN A 23 45.74 -4.88 21.66
N GLN A 24 46.72 -5.65 21.18
CA GLN A 24 46.93 -5.87 19.75
C GLN A 24 45.76 -6.62 19.11
N LEU A 25 45.23 -7.64 19.79
CA LEU A 25 44.06 -8.38 19.33
C LEU A 25 42.81 -7.49 19.27
N ALA A 26 42.57 -6.68 20.31
CA ALA A 26 41.44 -5.75 20.35
C ALA A 26 41.50 -4.71 19.21
N ALA A 27 42.70 -4.18 18.93
CA ALA A 27 42.92 -3.19 17.88
C ALA A 27 42.69 -3.78 16.47
N LYS A 28 43.21 -4.99 16.19
CA LYS A 28 43.10 -5.62 14.86
C LYS A 28 41.68 -6.08 14.54
N PHE A 29 40.94 -6.57 15.53
CA PHE A 29 39.57 -7.06 15.36
C PHE A 29 38.47 -6.05 15.74
N LYS A 30 38.85 -4.83 16.14
CA LYS A 30 37.95 -3.75 16.58
C LYS A 30 36.97 -4.21 17.66
N LEU A 31 37.48 -4.89 18.68
CA LEU A 31 36.68 -5.47 19.77
C LEU A 31 36.64 -4.51 20.98
N ASN A 32 35.47 -4.39 21.62
CA ASN A 32 35.33 -3.71 22.92
C ASN A 32 35.90 -4.60 24.04
N SER A 33 36.38 -3.99 25.14
CA SER A 33 36.92 -4.68 26.33
C SER A 33 36.03 -5.83 26.80
N ASP A 34 34.73 -5.58 26.94
CA ASP A 34 33.77 -6.56 27.46
C ASP A 34 33.56 -7.77 26.52
N LYS A 35 33.76 -7.58 25.21
CA LYS A 35 33.69 -8.67 24.23
C LYS A 35 34.99 -9.45 24.17
N LEU A 36 36.12 -8.77 24.34
CA LEU A 36 37.43 -9.40 24.42
C LEU A 36 37.53 -10.33 25.63
N ASP A 37 37.09 -9.87 26.80
CA ASP A 37 37.10 -10.69 28.03
C ASP A 37 36.21 -11.93 27.90
N LYS A 38 35.08 -11.83 27.20
CA LYS A 38 34.20 -12.98 26.91
C LYS A 38 34.79 -13.95 25.88
N LEU A 39 35.63 -13.47 24.97
CA LEU A 39 36.30 -14.32 23.99
C LEU A 39 37.47 -15.07 24.62
N LEU A 40 38.18 -14.42 25.54
CA LEU A 40 39.32 -15.00 26.27
C LEU A 40 38.89 -15.81 27.50
N SER A 41 37.67 -15.64 28.03
CA SER A 41 37.19 -16.46 29.15
C SER A 41 37.02 -17.95 28.79
N ASN A 42 36.89 -18.27 27.50
CA ASN A 42 36.78 -19.63 27.00
C ASN A 42 38.15 -20.14 26.52
N ALA A 43 38.46 -21.40 26.82
CA ALA A 43 39.75 -22.02 26.45
C ALA A 43 40.02 -22.00 24.93
N SER A 44 38.96 -22.10 24.11
CA SER A 44 39.02 -21.86 22.67
C SER A 44 37.70 -21.31 22.13
N THR A 45 37.77 -20.40 21.15
CA THR A 45 36.59 -19.78 20.52
C THR A 45 36.74 -19.71 19.01
N THR A 46 35.65 -19.97 18.28
CA THR A 46 35.64 -19.82 16.81
C THR A 46 35.41 -18.36 16.44
N ILE A 47 36.40 -17.70 15.86
CA ILE A 47 36.30 -16.29 15.45
C ILE A 47 35.51 -16.16 14.15
N LYS A 48 35.77 -17.05 13.19
CA LYS A 48 35.15 -17.00 11.87
C LYS A 48 34.96 -18.41 11.32
N ARG A 49 33.79 -18.65 10.73
CA ARG A 49 33.38 -19.94 10.17
C ARG A 49 33.33 -19.91 8.65
N ASN A 50 33.55 -21.07 8.04
CA ASN A 50 33.32 -21.32 6.62
C ASN A 50 34.11 -20.37 5.70
N LEU A 51 35.44 -20.34 5.88
CA LEU A 51 36.36 -19.56 5.06
C LEU A 51 37.10 -20.43 4.05
N GLU A 52 37.38 -19.83 2.88
CA GLU A 52 38.29 -20.38 1.88
C GLU A 52 39.72 -20.44 2.45
N GLU A 53 40.50 -21.46 2.05
CA GLU A 53 41.83 -21.76 2.61
C GLU A 53 42.78 -20.57 2.67
N THR A 54 42.83 -19.77 1.60
CA THR A 54 43.70 -18.58 1.51
C THR A 54 43.28 -17.49 2.50
N GLN A 55 41.98 -17.35 2.78
CA GLN A 55 41.46 -16.40 3.76
C GLN A 55 41.68 -16.92 5.19
N ALA A 56 41.45 -18.21 5.42
CA ALA A 56 41.65 -18.84 6.72
C ALA A 56 43.11 -18.73 7.19
N GLN A 57 44.09 -18.93 6.29
CA GLN A 57 45.51 -18.75 6.57
C GLN A 57 45.87 -17.29 6.91
N ARG A 58 45.24 -16.29 6.26
CA ARG A 58 45.44 -14.87 6.60
C ARG A 58 44.93 -14.53 8.00
N PHE A 59 43.78 -15.08 8.39
CA PHE A 59 43.28 -14.88 9.76
C PHE A 59 44.19 -15.54 10.80
N LYS A 60 44.69 -16.75 10.50
CA LYS A 60 45.65 -17.44 11.38
C LYS A 60 46.92 -16.60 11.61
N SER A 61 47.55 -16.07 10.57
CA SER A 61 48.78 -15.27 10.71
C SER A 61 48.55 -13.94 11.43
N ILE A 62 47.38 -13.31 11.26
CA ILE A 62 47.02 -12.11 12.01
C ILE A 62 46.89 -12.42 13.50
N ILE A 63 46.28 -13.55 13.86
CA ILE A 63 46.10 -13.96 15.25
C ILE A 63 47.45 -14.32 15.89
N GLU A 64 48.30 -15.06 15.18
CA GLU A 64 49.64 -15.43 15.63
C GLU A 64 50.54 -14.20 15.81
N SER A 65 50.42 -13.19 14.93
CA SER A 65 51.15 -11.92 15.10
C SER A 65 50.67 -11.09 16.29
N CYS A 66 49.49 -11.36 16.84
CA CYS A 66 48.99 -10.76 18.09
C CYS A 66 49.40 -11.57 19.34
N GLY A 67 50.18 -12.64 19.19
CA GLY A 67 50.71 -13.44 20.30
C GLY A 67 49.84 -14.64 20.75
N PHE A 68 48.71 -14.90 20.08
CA PHE A 68 47.80 -16.02 20.41
C PHE A 68 47.92 -17.19 19.42
N GLN A 69 47.65 -18.41 19.89
CA GLN A 69 47.64 -19.59 19.02
C GLN A 69 46.29 -19.75 18.29
N ALA A 70 46.36 -20.06 17.00
CA ALA A 70 45.18 -20.32 16.17
C ALA A 70 45.30 -21.64 15.39
N THR A 71 44.23 -22.43 15.41
CA THR A 71 44.14 -23.70 14.69
C THR A 71 43.06 -23.61 13.61
N LEU A 72 43.36 -24.16 12.44
CA LEU A 72 42.39 -24.29 11.35
C LEU A 72 41.74 -25.68 11.44
N LYS A 73 40.43 -25.72 11.58
CA LYS A 73 39.65 -26.96 11.51
C LYS A 73 39.04 -27.07 10.12
N SER A 74 39.45 -28.06 9.32
CA SER A 74 38.79 -28.35 8.04
C SER A 74 37.39 -28.91 8.30
N LEU A 75 36.40 -28.45 7.55
CA LEU A 75 35.03 -28.98 7.58
C LEU A 75 34.92 -30.34 6.89
N ASP A 76 35.92 -30.73 6.08
CA ASP A 76 35.90 -31.93 5.23
C ASP A 76 36.58 -33.16 5.84
N SER A 77 36.96 -33.15 7.13
CA SER A 77 37.42 -34.37 7.79
C SER A 77 36.23 -35.08 8.45
N PRO A 78 35.76 -36.22 7.91
CA PRO A 78 34.81 -37.05 8.63
C PRO A 78 35.55 -37.56 9.87
N THR A 79 35.04 -37.20 11.05
CA THR A 79 35.35 -37.96 12.26
C THR A 79 34.93 -39.39 11.97
N MET A 80 35.93 -40.26 11.78
CA MET A 80 35.83 -41.71 11.87
C MET A 80 35.03 -42.05 13.12
N PHE A 81 33.76 -42.38 12.93
CA PHE A 81 33.01 -43.17 13.87
C PHE A 81 33.36 -44.61 13.51
N GLU A 82 34.15 -45.25 14.35
CA GLU A 82 34.50 -46.67 14.23
C GLU A 82 33.18 -47.46 14.35
N LEU A 83 32.65 -47.85 13.19
CA LEU A 83 31.51 -48.75 13.08
C LEU A 83 32.02 -50.15 13.42
N GLU A 84 31.97 -50.53 14.70
CA GLU A 84 31.98 -51.94 15.05
C GLU A 84 30.69 -52.60 14.54
N ALA A 85 30.89 -53.64 13.75
CA ALA A 85 29.87 -54.42 13.09
C ALA A 85 28.92 -55.06 14.11
N VAL A 86 27.63 -54.78 13.99
CA VAL A 86 26.59 -55.58 14.65
C VAL A 86 26.30 -56.76 13.73
N GLU A 87 27.01 -57.86 13.95
CA GLU A 87 26.59 -59.17 13.49
C GLU A 87 25.40 -59.65 14.33
N ALA A 88 24.48 -60.31 13.62
CA ALA A 88 23.25 -60.85 14.16
C ALA A 88 23.51 -61.91 15.24
N ALA A 89 22.91 -61.71 16.41
CA ALA A 89 22.64 -62.77 17.37
C ALA A 89 21.35 -62.46 18.13
N GLU A 90 20.32 -63.24 17.80
CA GLU A 90 19.35 -63.88 18.69
C GLU A 90 18.94 -63.18 20.01
N GLU A 91 17.64 -62.88 20.08
CA GLU A 91 16.72 -63.27 21.14
C GLU A 91 17.26 -63.36 22.60
N SER A 92 17.01 -62.34 23.43
CA SER A 92 16.67 -62.55 24.85
C SER A 92 16.02 -61.32 25.51
N LYS A 93 14.99 -61.59 26.33
CA LYS A 93 14.33 -60.65 27.24
C LYS A 93 15.27 -60.32 28.41
N SER A 94 15.36 -59.03 28.80
CA SER A 94 15.81 -58.60 30.14
C SER A 94 15.32 -57.16 30.38
N ALA A 95 14.22 -56.96 31.11
CA ALA A 95 14.19 -56.67 32.55
C ALA A 95 15.00 -55.40 32.93
N THR A 96 14.28 -54.29 33.09
CA THR A 96 14.75 -53.06 33.76
C THR A 96 14.52 -53.21 35.26
N PRO A 97 15.38 -52.67 36.16
CA PRO A 97 15.19 -52.82 37.60
C PRO A 97 13.99 -51.98 38.05
N GLU A 98 12.99 -52.64 38.61
CA GLU A 98 11.77 -52.04 39.15
C GLU A 98 12.09 -51.33 40.47
N LYS A 99 11.80 -50.02 40.54
CA LYS A 99 11.77 -49.27 41.80
C LYS A 99 10.57 -49.74 42.64
N PRO A 100 10.62 -49.66 43.98
CA PRO A 100 9.47 -50.02 44.82
C PRO A 100 8.28 -49.13 44.46
N HIS A 101 7.16 -49.77 44.08
CA HIS A 101 5.93 -49.10 43.71
C HIS A 101 5.20 -48.63 44.97
N ASP A 102 5.11 -47.32 45.17
CA ASP A 102 4.31 -46.75 46.25
C ASP A 102 2.82 -46.88 45.90
N VAL A 103 2.02 -47.39 46.84
CA VAL A 103 0.58 -47.71 46.65
C VAL A 103 -0.29 -46.46 46.37
N TYR A 104 0.29 -45.25 46.42
CA TYR A 104 -0.40 -43.98 46.20
C TYR A 104 -0.03 -43.27 44.89
N ASP A 105 0.66 -43.92 43.95
CA ASP A 105 0.96 -43.29 42.66
C ASP A 105 -0.31 -43.10 41.82
N ALA A 106 -0.59 -41.84 41.46
CA ALA A 106 -1.67 -41.50 40.54
C ALA A 106 -1.39 -42.14 39.16
N PRO A 107 -2.43 -42.61 38.43
CA PRO A 107 -2.23 -43.17 37.10
C PRO A 107 -1.55 -42.12 36.22
N SER A 108 -0.38 -42.46 35.68
CA SER A 108 0.36 -41.61 34.75
C SER A 108 -0.54 -41.29 33.57
N ALA A 109 -1.00 -40.04 33.48
CA ALA A 109 -1.72 -39.54 32.32
C ALA A 109 -0.87 -39.80 31.05
N PRO A 110 -1.47 -40.16 29.91
CA PRO A 110 -0.74 -40.31 28.67
C PRO A 110 -0.09 -38.96 28.34
N VAL A 111 1.21 -38.88 28.52
CA VAL A 111 2.00 -37.67 28.29
C VAL A 111 1.83 -37.30 26.83
N GLY A 112 1.28 -36.11 26.60
CA GLY A 112 1.05 -35.57 25.27
C GLY A 112 2.34 -35.46 24.46
N VAL A 113 2.21 -35.13 23.18
CA VAL A 113 3.34 -34.89 22.28
C VAL A 113 4.29 -33.85 22.92
N THR A 114 5.54 -34.24 23.15
CA THR A 114 6.58 -33.36 23.70
C THR A 114 7.39 -32.73 22.57
N VAL A 115 7.70 -31.45 22.69
CA VAL A 115 8.54 -30.70 21.74
C VAL A 115 9.80 -30.17 22.42
N PHE A 116 10.86 -29.92 21.66
CA PHE A 116 12.10 -29.37 22.22
C PHE A 116 12.04 -27.85 22.35
N CYS A 117 12.44 -27.34 23.51
CA CYS A 117 12.58 -25.90 23.74
C CYS A 117 13.75 -25.34 22.90
N ARG A 118 13.48 -24.31 22.07
CA ARG A 118 14.50 -23.66 21.22
C ARG A 118 15.60 -22.92 21.98
N HIS A 119 15.40 -22.64 23.26
CA HIS A 119 16.34 -21.87 24.08
C HIS A 119 17.27 -22.74 24.91
N CYS A 120 16.77 -23.85 25.47
CA CYS A 120 17.53 -24.71 26.37
C CYS A 120 17.64 -26.17 25.90
N GLY A 121 16.99 -26.55 24.80
CA GLY A 121 17.07 -27.89 24.22
C GLY A 121 16.36 -28.99 25.01
N LYS A 122 15.67 -28.67 26.10
CA LYS A 122 14.92 -29.65 26.91
C LYS A 122 13.50 -29.88 26.39
N ASN A 123 12.98 -31.06 26.63
CA ASN A 123 11.60 -31.42 26.29
C ASN A 123 10.62 -30.60 27.13
N ILE A 124 9.61 -30.08 26.46
CA ILE A 124 8.49 -29.37 27.06
C ILE A 124 7.20 -29.90 26.43
N GLU A 125 6.08 -29.72 27.11
CA GLU A 125 4.78 -29.99 26.50
C GLU A 125 4.53 -29.04 25.32
N GLU A 126 3.92 -29.55 24.25
CA GLU A 126 3.57 -28.77 23.06
C GLU A 126 2.72 -27.52 23.37
N THR A 127 1.97 -27.53 24.48
CA THR A 127 1.11 -26.42 24.90
C THR A 127 1.76 -25.45 25.89
N ALA A 128 3.02 -25.67 26.28
CA ALA A 128 3.68 -24.85 27.29
C ALA A 128 4.02 -23.44 26.75
N THR A 129 3.37 -22.41 27.30
CA THR A 129 3.63 -20.98 26.96
C THR A 129 4.98 -20.50 27.48
N GLU A 130 5.42 -21.03 28.61
CA GLU A 130 6.71 -20.78 29.23
C GLU A 130 7.46 -22.09 29.43
N CYS A 131 8.76 -22.06 29.16
CA CYS A 131 9.59 -23.23 29.40
C CYS A 131 9.86 -23.40 30.91
N VAL A 132 9.31 -24.46 31.51
CA VAL A 132 9.55 -24.83 32.92
C VAL A 132 11.04 -25.01 33.27
N HIS A 133 11.90 -25.22 32.26
CA HIS A 133 13.32 -25.42 32.48
C HIS A 133 14.18 -24.17 32.35
N CYS A 134 13.74 -23.11 31.67
CA CYS A 134 14.57 -21.92 31.46
C CYS A 134 13.83 -20.58 31.68
N GLY A 135 12.53 -20.60 31.97
CA GLY A 135 11.72 -19.40 32.22
C GLY A 135 11.54 -18.49 31.00
N LYS A 136 12.03 -18.90 29.81
CA LYS A 136 11.82 -18.14 28.57
C LYS A 136 10.49 -18.56 27.96
N THR A 137 9.71 -17.57 27.55
CA THR A 137 8.47 -17.77 26.80
C THR A 137 8.78 -18.46 25.48
N VAL A 138 8.15 -19.60 25.23
CA VAL A 138 8.37 -20.42 24.03
C VAL A 138 7.49 -19.96 22.88
N TYR A 139 6.31 -19.44 23.20
CA TYR A 139 5.37 -18.85 22.24
C TYR A 139 5.24 -17.35 22.50
N THR A 140 5.56 -16.54 21.49
CA THR A 140 5.29 -15.10 21.50
C THR A 140 3.79 -14.87 21.31
N THR A 141 3.12 -14.28 22.30
CA THR A 141 1.67 -13.97 22.30
C THR A 141 1.22 -12.95 21.24
N THR A 142 2.12 -12.48 20.38
CA THR A 142 1.83 -11.52 19.29
C THR A 142 1.26 -12.18 18.03
N GLY A 143 0.48 -13.25 18.20
CA GLY A 143 -0.22 -13.92 17.10
C GLY A 143 -1.33 -13.05 16.49
N ARG A 144 -1.89 -13.49 15.36
CA ARG A 144 -2.99 -12.78 14.67
C ARG A 144 -4.23 -12.67 15.56
N SER A 145 -4.90 -11.52 15.53
CA SER A 145 -6.11 -11.29 16.32
C SER A 145 -7.33 -11.94 15.68
N LYS A 146 -8.07 -12.76 16.44
CA LYS A 146 -9.34 -13.34 16.00
C LYS A 146 -10.40 -12.28 15.74
N VAL A 147 -10.38 -11.19 16.50
CA VAL A 147 -11.33 -10.08 16.39
C VAL A 147 -11.11 -9.36 15.08
N VAL A 148 -9.85 -9.08 14.73
CA VAL A 148 -9.48 -8.47 13.43
C VAL A 148 -9.88 -9.38 12.28
N ALA A 149 -9.63 -10.70 12.39
CA ALA A 149 -10.04 -11.66 11.36
C ALA A 149 -11.56 -11.73 11.19
N GLY A 150 -12.34 -11.67 12.28
CA GLY A 150 -13.80 -11.64 12.27
C GLY A 150 -14.36 -10.39 11.59
N PHE A 151 -13.87 -9.20 11.98
CA PHE A 151 -14.28 -7.95 11.32
C PHE A 151 -13.90 -7.91 9.83
N LEU A 152 -12.70 -8.41 9.49
CA LEU A 152 -12.25 -8.48 8.10
C LEU A 152 -13.11 -9.43 7.27
N ALA A 153 -13.59 -10.53 7.87
CA ALA A 153 -14.49 -11.47 7.22
C ALA A 153 -15.91 -10.88 7.06
N PHE A 154 -16.38 -10.10 8.04
CA PHE A 154 -17.71 -9.49 8.00
C PHE A 154 -17.81 -8.35 6.96
N PHE A 155 -16.89 -7.37 7.02
CA PHE A 155 -16.97 -6.18 6.16
C PHE A 155 -16.28 -6.35 4.80
N MET A 156 -15.23 -7.17 4.75
CA MET A 156 -14.35 -7.29 3.58
C MET A 156 -14.19 -8.75 3.12
N GLY A 157 -15.03 -9.66 3.63
CA GLY A 157 -14.99 -11.08 3.30
C GLY A 157 -15.38 -11.39 1.87
N GLY A 158 -16.28 -10.58 1.28
CA GLY A 158 -16.64 -10.71 -0.15
C GLY A 158 -15.42 -10.69 -1.09
N PHE A 159 -14.37 -9.96 -0.71
CA PHE A 159 -13.10 -9.85 -1.45
C PHE A 159 -12.01 -10.82 -0.95
N GLY A 160 -12.29 -11.62 0.09
CA GLY A 160 -11.37 -12.64 0.61
C GLY A 160 -10.25 -12.14 1.54
N PHE A 161 -10.33 -10.90 2.03
CA PHE A 161 -9.23 -10.28 2.78
C PHE A 161 -8.90 -10.95 4.12
N HIS A 162 -9.89 -11.51 4.82
CA HIS A 162 -9.69 -12.31 6.04
C HIS A 162 -8.80 -13.53 5.81
N ARG A 163 -8.83 -14.12 4.62
CA ARG A 163 -7.96 -15.25 4.26
C ARG A 163 -6.54 -14.81 3.96
N PHE A 164 -6.35 -13.66 3.30
CA PHE A 164 -5.02 -13.06 3.12
C PHE A 164 -4.39 -12.64 4.47
N TYR A 165 -5.20 -12.14 5.41
CA TYR A 165 -4.74 -11.85 6.77
C TYR A 165 -4.21 -13.10 7.49
N LEU A 166 -4.78 -14.28 7.21
CA LEU A 166 -4.34 -15.58 7.72
C LEU A 166 -3.29 -16.27 6.83
N LYS A 167 -2.72 -15.56 5.82
CA LYS A 167 -1.75 -16.05 4.84
C LYS A 167 -2.23 -17.24 3.98
N GLN A 168 -3.53 -17.32 3.71
CA GLN A 168 -4.11 -18.35 2.85
C GLN A 168 -4.27 -17.81 1.41
N TRP A 169 -3.50 -18.33 0.45
CA TRP A 169 -3.52 -17.89 -0.95
C TRP A 169 -4.84 -18.16 -1.68
N TRP A 170 -5.58 -19.18 -1.25
CA TRP A 170 -6.90 -19.53 -1.79
C TRP A 170 -7.96 -18.43 -1.57
N GLY A 171 -7.64 -17.38 -0.80
CA GLY A 171 -8.46 -16.17 -0.72
C GLY A 171 -8.70 -15.50 -2.08
N VAL A 172 -7.80 -15.66 -3.06
CA VAL A 172 -7.98 -15.13 -4.43
C VAL A 172 -9.26 -15.66 -5.08
N PHE A 173 -9.65 -16.91 -4.82
CA PHE A 173 -10.87 -17.49 -5.39
C PHE A 173 -12.14 -16.78 -4.91
N TYR A 174 -12.10 -16.06 -3.78
CA TYR A 174 -13.26 -15.34 -3.27
C TYR A 174 -13.56 -14.08 -4.11
N ILE A 175 -12.56 -13.53 -4.81
CA ILE A 175 -12.70 -12.29 -5.60
C ILE A 175 -13.75 -12.40 -6.71
N PRO A 176 -13.70 -13.39 -7.63
CA PRO A 176 -14.73 -13.51 -8.68
C PRO A 176 -16.12 -13.82 -8.11
N PHE A 177 -16.22 -14.63 -7.05
CA PHE A 177 -17.50 -14.97 -6.42
C PHE A 177 -18.04 -13.84 -5.51
N GLY A 178 -17.21 -12.86 -5.16
CA GLY A 178 -17.59 -11.65 -4.41
C GLY A 178 -18.53 -10.74 -5.18
N ILE A 179 -18.34 -10.66 -6.50
CA ILE A 179 -19.21 -9.85 -7.37
C ILE A 179 -20.64 -10.43 -7.38
N PHE A 180 -20.78 -11.76 -7.26
CA PHE A 180 -22.07 -12.44 -7.25
C PHE A 180 -22.68 -12.60 -5.84
N GLY A 181 -22.05 -12.06 -4.80
CA GLY A 181 -22.56 -12.10 -3.42
C GLY A 181 -22.54 -13.47 -2.73
N ILE A 182 -22.24 -14.56 -3.43
CA ILE A 182 -22.17 -15.91 -2.86
C ILE A 182 -21.05 -15.99 -1.81
N SER A 183 -19.88 -15.38 -2.09
CA SER A 183 -18.78 -15.36 -1.13
C SER A 183 -19.09 -14.52 0.11
N ALA A 184 -19.98 -13.51 0.02
CA ALA A 184 -20.40 -12.73 1.19
C ALA A 184 -21.14 -13.60 2.21
N ILE A 185 -21.99 -14.52 1.76
CA ILE A 185 -22.70 -15.46 2.65
C ILE A 185 -21.72 -16.42 3.32
N VAL A 186 -20.80 -17.02 2.55
CA VAL A 186 -19.79 -17.95 3.09
C VAL A 186 -18.92 -17.26 4.14
N THR A 187 -18.51 -16.03 3.88
CA THR A 187 -17.62 -15.29 4.77
C THR A 187 -18.32 -14.71 5.99
N LEU A 188 -19.62 -14.42 5.90
CA LEU A 188 -20.46 -14.12 7.06
C LEU A 188 -20.49 -15.30 8.06
N ILE A 189 -20.67 -16.53 7.55
CA ILE A 189 -20.64 -17.74 8.37
C ILE A 189 -19.25 -17.91 9.01
N GLU A 190 -18.18 -17.67 8.25
CA GLU A 190 -16.81 -17.71 8.77
C GLU A 190 -16.54 -16.63 9.83
N ALA A 191 -17.10 -15.43 9.68
CA ALA A 191 -16.98 -14.36 10.66
C ALA A 191 -17.60 -14.76 12.00
N ILE A 192 -18.82 -15.33 11.96
CA ILE A 192 -19.49 -15.87 13.16
C ILE A 192 -18.63 -16.98 13.77
N TYR A 193 -18.13 -17.90 12.94
CA TYR A 193 -17.23 -18.96 13.41
C TYR A 193 -15.99 -18.40 14.12
N PHE A 194 -15.35 -17.36 13.60
CA PHE A 194 -14.16 -16.75 14.24
C PHE A 194 -14.48 -16.08 15.58
N TRP A 195 -15.63 -15.42 15.72
CA TRP A 195 -16.04 -14.83 16.99
C TRP A 195 -16.40 -15.89 18.03
N VAL A 196 -17.10 -16.95 17.63
CA VAL A 196 -17.51 -18.05 18.51
C VAL A 196 -16.34 -18.98 18.85
N CYS A 197 -15.29 -19.00 18.03
CA CYS A 197 -14.13 -19.86 18.26
C CYS A 197 -13.43 -19.54 19.61
N PRO A 198 -13.28 -20.55 20.49
CA PRO A 198 -12.52 -20.41 21.74
C PRO A 198 -11.07 -19.98 21.47
N GLN A 199 -10.52 -19.19 22.39
CA GLN A 199 -9.18 -18.60 22.21
C GLN A 199 -8.09 -19.66 22.05
N ASP A 200 -8.20 -20.79 22.77
CA ASP A 200 -7.19 -21.86 22.73
C ASP A 200 -7.14 -22.53 21.36
N ARG A 201 -8.32 -22.77 20.75
CA ARG A 201 -8.43 -23.33 19.40
C ARG A 201 -7.85 -22.39 18.34
N TRP A 202 -8.11 -21.08 18.51
CA TRP A 202 -7.54 -20.06 17.64
C TRP A 202 -6.01 -20.03 17.73
N GLN A 203 -5.46 -20.02 18.95
CA GLN A 203 -4.03 -19.94 19.19
C GLN A 203 -3.28 -21.16 18.66
N ARG A 204 -3.84 -22.37 18.81
CA ARG A 204 -3.25 -23.59 18.21
C ARG A 204 -3.13 -23.48 16.69
N LYS A 205 -4.15 -22.93 16.02
CA LYS A 205 -4.19 -22.87 14.55
C LYS A 205 -3.46 -21.66 13.96
N TYR A 206 -3.54 -20.49 14.58
CA TYR A 206 -3.09 -19.22 14.02
C TYR A 206 -2.13 -18.44 14.93
N GLY A 207 -1.85 -18.92 16.14
CA GLY A 207 -0.97 -18.25 17.10
C GLY A 207 0.50 -18.21 16.69
N HIS A 208 0.93 -19.12 15.82
CA HIS A 208 2.29 -19.15 15.27
C HIS A 208 2.53 -18.15 14.13
N LEU A 209 1.48 -17.49 13.60
CA LEU A 209 1.61 -16.55 12.50
C LEU A 209 2.20 -15.23 12.99
N PRO A 210 3.22 -14.68 12.29
CA PRO A 210 3.78 -13.38 12.67
C PRO A 210 2.75 -12.26 12.48
N PRO A 211 2.90 -11.13 13.21
CA PRO A 211 2.03 -9.97 13.08
C PRO A 211 1.94 -9.49 11.63
N SER A 212 0.83 -8.83 11.26
CA SER A 212 0.71 -8.23 9.93
C SER A 212 1.70 -7.09 9.79
N ASN A 213 2.45 -7.13 8.68
CA ASN A 213 3.18 -5.96 8.21
C ASN A 213 2.16 -4.85 7.93
N VAL A 214 2.31 -3.71 8.61
CA VAL A 214 1.46 -2.53 8.42
C VAL A 214 1.44 -2.10 6.94
N TRP A 215 2.56 -2.23 6.25
CA TRP A 215 2.69 -1.96 4.82
C TRP A 215 1.73 -2.77 3.94
N VAL A 216 1.40 -4.01 4.32
CA VAL A 216 0.41 -4.82 3.59
C VAL A 216 -0.96 -4.15 3.67
N TRP A 217 -1.33 -3.63 4.84
CA TRP A 217 -2.59 -2.93 5.03
C TRP A 217 -2.65 -1.57 4.33
N VAL A 218 -1.55 -0.83 4.31
CA VAL A 218 -1.43 0.42 3.53
C VAL A 218 -1.66 0.13 2.05
N ALA A 219 -0.98 -0.88 1.50
CA ALA A 219 -1.15 -1.27 0.10
C ALA A 219 -2.58 -1.79 -0.20
N LEU A 220 -3.16 -2.53 0.74
CA LEU A 220 -4.49 -3.14 0.58
C LEU A 220 -5.64 -2.14 0.67
N CYS A 221 -5.54 -1.14 1.54
CA CYS A 221 -6.66 -0.23 1.84
C CYS A 221 -6.48 1.15 1.20
N ILE A 222 -5.28 1.74 1.26
CA ILE A 222 -5.06 3.14 0.87
C ILE A 222 -4.92 3.26 -0.65
N ILE A 223 -4.17 2.36 -1.30
CA ILE A 223 -3.98 2.40 -2.76
C ILE A 223 -5.30 2.30 -3.54
N PRO A 224 -6.19 1.31 -3.29
CA PRO A 224 -7.46 1.26 -4.01
C PRO A 224 -8.37 2.43 -3.68
N PHE A 225 -8.33 2.95 -2.45
CA PHE A 225 -9.11 4.11 -2.07
C PHE A 225 -8.69 5.37 -2.84
N VAL A 226 -7.39 5.64 -2.95
CA VAL A 226 -6.85 6.75 -3.74
C VAL A 226 -7.16 6.57 -5.22
N ALA A 227 -7.06 5.34 -5.75
CA ALA A 227 -7.40 5.06 -7.14
C ALA A 227 -8.89 5.35 -7.44
N VAL A 228 -9.81 4.95 -6.56
CA VAL A 228 -11.24 5.23 -6.70
C VAL A 228 -11.50 6.74 -6.69
N ILE A 229 -10.89 7.48 -5.76
CA ILE A 229 -11.01 8.95 -5.71
C ILE A 229 -10.49 9.58 -7.00
N GLY A 230 -9.35 9.11 -7.52
CA GLY A 230 -8.80 9.60 -8.78
C GLY A 230 -9.74 9.41 -9.97
N ILE A 231 -10.37 8.23 -10.07
CA ILE A 231 -11.36 7.94 -11.12
C ILE A 231 -12.58 8.85 -10.98
N LEU A 232 -13.11 9.01 -9.76
CA LEU A 232 -14.25 9.88 -9.50
C LEU A 232 -13.93 11.35 -9.84
N ALA A 233 -12.75 11.84 -9.47
CA ALA A 233 -12.31 13.19 -9.79
C ALA A 233 -12.15 13.40 -11.31
N ALA A 234 -11.58 12.43 -12.03
CA ALA A 234 -11.39 12.52 -13.48
C ALA A 234 -12.73 12.63 -14.24
N ILE A 235 -13.82 12.04 -13.72
CA ILE A 235 -15.16 12.15 -14.31
C ILE A 235 -15.85 13.44 -13.85
N ALA A 236 -15.71 13.82 -12.59
CA ALA A 236 -16.42 14.95 -12.00
C ALA A 236 -15.88 16.32 -12.45
N LEU A 237 -14.56 16.47 -12.55
CA LEU A 237 -13.91 17.73 -12.93
C LEU A 237 -14.36 18.28 -14.30
N PRO A 238 -14.32 17.51 -15.41
CA PRO A 238 -14.74 18.04 -16.71
C PRO A 238 -16.23 18.41 -16.73
N ALA A 239 -17.08 17.62 -16.06
CA ALA A 239 -18.49 17.94 -15.95
C ALA A 239 -18.73 19.25 -15.18
N TYR A 240 -18.05 19.44 -14.04
CA TYR A 240 -18.18 20.64 -13.23
C TYR A 240 -17.74 21.90 -14.00
N GLN A 241 -16.63 21.81 -14.72
CA GLN A 241 -16.13 22.87 -15.59
C GLN A 241 -17.18 23.29 -16.63
N ASP A 242 -17.81 22.31 -17.31
CA ASP A 242 -18.85 22.59 -18.30
C ASP A 242 -20.07 23.32 -17.71
N TYR A 243 -20.47 22.97 -16.48
CA TYR A 243 -21.55 23.68 -15.78
C TYR A 243 -21.17 25.13 -15.45
N THR A 244 -19.95 25.36 -14.97
CA THR A 244 -19.48 26.71 -14.64
C THR A 244 -19.38 27.60 -15.87
N ILE A 245 -18.89 27.08 -17.01
CA ILE A 245 -18.84 27.83 -18.27
C ILE A 245 -20.25 28.19 -18.72
N ARG A 246 -21.20 27.24 -18.72
CA ARG A 246 -22.59 27.51 -19.12
C ARG A 246 -23.26 28.57 -18.21
N ALA A 247 -22.93 28.58 -16.92
CA ALA A 247 -23.42 29.59 -15.98
C ALA A 247 -22.84 30.98 -16.30
N LYS A 248 -21.52 31.09 -16.53
CA LYS A 248 -20.86 32.33 -16.96
C LYS A 248 -21.45 32.87 -18.26
N VAL A 249 -21.62 32.00 -19.26
CA VAL A 249 -22.24 32.33 -20.56
C VAL A 249 -23.67 32.84 -20.36
N SER A 250 -24.48 32.15 -19.54
CA SER A 250 -25.88 32.54 -19.30
C SER A 250 -25.96 33.91 -18.59
N GLN A 251 -25.04 34.19 -17.67
CA GLN A 251 -24.97 35.48 -16.99
C GLN A 251 -24.57 36.61 -17.96
N GLY A 252 -23.58 36.36 -18.83
CA GLY A 252 -23.23 37.30 -19.90
C GLY A 252 -24.42 37.57 -20.83
N LEU A 253 -25.10 36.52 -21.31
CA LEU A 253 -26.27 36.67 -22.19
C LEU A 253 -27.41 37.47 -21.55
N MET A 254 -27.63 37.31 -20.24
CA MET A 254 -28.62 38.15 -19.53
C MET A 254 -28.22 39.63 -19.52
N SER A 255 -26.93 39.93 -19.36
CA SER A 255 -26.44 41.30 -19.44
C SER A 255 -26.37 41.85 -20.87
N SER A 256 -26.26 41.00 -21.91
CA SER A 256 -26.25 41.47 -23.29
C SER A 256 -27.64 41.84 -23.80
N GLN A 257 -28.71 41.31 -23.19
CA GLN A 257 -30.09 41.53 -23.62
C GLN A 257 -30.45 43.03 -23.69
N MET A 258 -29.95 43.86 -22.77
CA MET A 258 -30.19 45.31 -22.80
C MET A 258 -29.73 45.98 -24.11
N TYR A 259 -28.66 45.46 -24.72
CA TYR A 259 -28.12 46.00 -25.96
C TYR A 259 -28.92 45.51 -27.17
N VAL A 260 -29.40 44.26 -27.12
CA VAL A 260 -30.34 43.71 -28.11
C VAL A 260 -31.64 44.53 -28.11
N ASP A 261 -32.18 44.83 -26.93
CA ASP A 261 -33.39 45.65 -26.79
C ASP A 261 -33.18 47.08 -27.32
N GLN A 262 -31.99 47.67 -27.11
CA GLN A 262 -31.64 48.99 -27.65
C GLN A 262 -31.57 49.00 -29.19
N VAL A 263 -31.02 47.95 -29.81
CA VAL A 263 -31.03 47.81 -31.27
C VAL A 263 -32.45 47.63 -31.77
N GLU A 264 -33.26 46.83 -31.08
CA GLU A 264 -34.65 46.61 -31.45
C GLU A 264 -35.46 47.92 -31.42
N GLU A 265 -35.31 48.72 -30.36
CA GLU A 265 -35.93 50.04 -30.24
C GLU A 265 -35.50 50.97 -31.38
N PHE A 266 -34.20 51.03 -31.67
CA PHE A 266 -33.69 51.82 -32.79
C PHE A 266 -34.27 51.40 -34.14
N ILE A 267 -34.37 50.09 -34.41
CA ILE A 267 -34.94 49.57 -35.65
C ILE A 267 -36.43 49.94 -35.77
N LEU A 268 -37.19 49.85 -34.68
CA LEU A 268 -38.62 50.17 -34.67
C LEU A 268 -38.89 51.66 -34.84
N GLU A 269 -38.07 52.54 -34.25
CA GLU A 269 -38.22 53.99 -34.37
C GLU A 269 -37.76 54.54 -35.71
N SER A 270 -36.59 54.08 -36.19
CA SER A 270 -35.97 54.60 -37.41
C SER A 270 -36.44 53.89 -38.69
N ASN A 271 -37.07 52.71 -38.55
CA ASN A 271 -37.38 51.79 -39.64
C ASN A 271 -36.13 51.47 -40.50
N PHE A 272 -34.94 51.49 -39.87
CA PHE A 272 -33.63 51.26 -40.47
C PHE A 272 -32.83 50.25 -39.64
N VAL A 273 -32.10 49.37 -40.32
CA VAL A 273 -31.26 48.36 -39.68
C VAL A 273 -29.83 48.89 -39.55
N PRO A 274 -29.28 49.02 -38.33
CA PRO A 274 -27.94 49.54 -38.14
C PRO A 274 -26.89 48.59 -38.74
N ASN A 275 -25.83 49.15 -39.32
CA ASN A 275 -24.70 48.37 -39.85
C ASN A 275 -23.47 48.42 -38.94
N SER A 276 -23.48 49.32 -37.94
CA SER A 276 -22.40 49.47 -36.96
C SER A 276 -22.93 49.98 -35.62
N SER A 277 -22.14 49.81 -34.56
CA SER A 277 -22.48 50.31 -33.22
C SER A 277 -22.71 51.83 -33.19
N LEU A 278 -22.09 52.58 -34.11
CA LEU A 278 -22.25 54.04 -34.19
C LEU A 278 -23.66 54.43 -34.67
N ASP A 279 -24.28 53.64 -35.55
CA ASP A 279 -25.59 53.94 -36.13
C ASP A 279 -26.70 53.90 -35.07
N ALA A 280 -26.63 52.93 -34.15
CA ALA A 280 -27.59 52.77 -33.05
C ALA A 280 -27.17 53.51 -31.76
N ASN A 281 -26.13 54.35 -31.82
CA ASN A 281 -25.52 55.01 -30.65
C ASN A 281 -25.23 54.04 -29.50
N LEU A 282 -24.78 52.84 -29.86
CA LEU A 282 -24.50 51.76 -28.93
C LEU A 282 -23.11 51.95 -28.33
N ASN A 283 -23.07 52.28 -27.04
CA ASN A 283 -21.85 52.56 -26.32
C ASN A 283 -21.66 51.54 -25.20
N TYR A 284 -20.92 50.46 -25.50
CA TYR A 284 -20.63 49.43 -24.52
C TYR A 284 -19.81 50.01 -23.36
N GLN A 285 -20.34 49.87 -22.13
CA GLN A 285 -19.59 50.20 -20.93
C GLN A 285 -18.96 48.93 -20.35
N PRO A 286 -17.62 48.84 -20.27
CA PRO A 286 -16.95 47.70 -19.67
C PRO A 286 -17.33 47.58 -18.19
N GLY A 287 -17.79 46.40 -17.79
CA GLY A 287 -18.31 46.14 -16.44
C GLY A 287 -19.37 45.04 -16.37
N ALA A 288 -19.89 44.60 -17.53
CA ALA A 288 -20.75 43.44 -17.60
C ALA A 288 -19.97 42.16 -17.25
N PRO A 289 -20.52 41.26 -16.42
CA PRO A 289 -19.83 40.05 -15.98
C PRO A 289 -19.56 39.12 -17.17
N TYR A 290 -18.31 38.69 -17.33
CA TYR A 290 -17.84 37.73 -18.35
C TYR A 290 -17.99 38.17 -19.81
N ILE A 291 -18.21 39.47 -20.06
CA ILE A 291 -18.24 40.03 -21.42
C ILE A 291 -17.02 40.92 -21.62
N LYS A 292 -16.33 40.72 -22.74
CA LYS A 292 -15.20 41.53 -23.16
C LYS A 292 -15.65 42.72 -24.01
N SER A 293 -16.48 42.48 -25.01
CA SER A 293 -16.97 43.51 -25.94
C SER A 293 -18.36 43.15 -26.46
N ILE A 294 -19.10 44.18 -26.90
CA ILE A 294 -20.36 44.03 -27.62
C ILE A 294 -20.32 44.99 -28.80
N GLU A 295 -20.53 44.45 -30.00
CA GLU A 295 -20.46 45.20 -31.26
C GLU A 295 -21.62 44.84 -32.18
N ILE A 296 -22.11 45.80 -32.96
CA ILE A 296 -23.07 45.53 -34.03
C ILE A 296 -22.30 45.28 -35.32
N VAL A 297 -22.68 44.22 -36.03
CA VAL A 297 -22.22 43.90 -37.39
C VAL A 297 -23.28 44.25 -38.44
N GLU A 298 -22.89 44.25 -39.70
CA GLU A 298 -23.80 44.47 -40.83
C GLU A 298 -25.06 43.59 -40.73
N GLY A 299 -26.22 44.18 -41.03
CA GLY A 299 -27.52 43.51 -40.90
C GLY A 299 -28.11 43.54 -39.48
N GLY A 300 -27.58 44.37 -38.58
CA GLY A 300 -28.13 44.57 -37.23
C GLY A 300 -27.80 43.46 -36.25
N GLY A 301 -26.86 42.57 -36.60
CA GLY A 301 -26.44 41.48 -35.73
C GLY A 301 -25.65 41.99 -34.53
N VAL A 302 -25.99 41.56 -33.31
CA VAL A 302 -25.26 41.94 -32.09
C VAL A 302 -24.29 40.81 -31.73
N VAL A 303 -22.99 41.08 -31.84
CA VAL A 303 -21.91 40.16 -31.49
C VAL A 303 -21.51 40.40 -30.05
N VAL A 304 -21.61 39.37 -29.22
CA VAL A 304 -21.17 39.37 -27.82
C VAL A 304 -19.91 38.55 -27.72
N GLU A 305 -18.79 39.18 -27.37
CA GLU A 305 -17.53 38.51 -27.10
C GLU A 305 -17.40 38.25 -25.60
N PHE A 306 -17.26 36.97 -25.21
CA PHE A 306 -17.03 36.61 -23.82
C PHE A 306 -15.58 36.88 -23.43
N ASP A 307 -15.39 37.34 -22.20
CA ASP A 307 -14.06 37.35 -21.57
C ASP A 307 -13.59 35.91 -21.35
N GLN A 308 -12.28 35.71 -21.15
CA GLN A 308 -11.61 34.40 -21.14
C GLN A 308 -12.42 33.34 -20.36
N LEU A 309 -13.14 32.50 -21.12
CA LEU A 309 -13.83 31.33 -20.60
C LEU A 309 -12.77 30.27 -20.37
N GLU A 310 -12.42 30.03 -19.10
CA GLU A 310 -11.47 28.99 -18.68
C GLU A 310 -11.72 27.70 -19.48
N LEU A 311 -10.66 27.15 -20.10
CA LEU A 311 -10.63 25.96 -20.98
C LEU A 311 -10.88 26.19 -22.48
N LEU A 312 -11.16 27.42 -22.90
CA LEU A 312 -11.25 27.77 -24.32
C LEU A 312 -10.08 28.69 -24.68
N ASP A 313 -9.21 28.23 -25.58
CA ASP A 313 -7.97 28.93 -25.94
C ASP A 313 -8.23 30.23 -26.73
N GLU A 314 -9.37 30.30 -27.42
CA GLU A 314 -9.78 31.42 -28.29
C GLU A 314 -10.96 32.20 -27.68
N PRO A 315 -11.06 33.53 -27.93
CA PRO A 315 -12.23 34.30 -27.53
C PRO A 315 -13.48 33.72 -28.18
N GLN A 316 -14.50 33.52 -27.36
CA GLN A 316 -15.75 32.91 -27.79
C GLN A 316 -16.80 33.99 -28.00
N THR A 317 -17.59 33.83 -29.06
CA THR A 317 -18.65 34.78 -29.39
C THR A 317 -20.00 34.09 -29.50
N ILE A 318 -21.06 34.82 -29.15
CA ILE A 318 -22.43 34.54 -29.56
C ILE A 318 -22.91 35.70 -30.42
N ILE A 319 -23.61 35.40 -31.50
CA ILE A 319 -24.18 36.39 -32.42
C ILE A 319 -25.70 36.32 -32.29
N TYR A 320 -26.31 37.47 -32.00
CA TYR A 320 -27.76 37.67 -32.08
C TYR A 320 -28.10 38.23 -33.46
N GLU A 321 -28.83 37.47 -34.27
CA GLU A 321 -29.27 37.87 -35.61
C GLU A 321 -30.75 38.27 -35.59
N PRO A 322 -31.13 39.47 -36.06
CA PRO A 322 -32.52 39.89 -36.10
C PRO A 322 -33.25 39.28 -37.31
N LEU A 323 -34.27 38.48 -37.05
CA LEU A 323 -35.24 38.02 -38.03
C LEU A 323 -36.36 39.05 -38.14
N ILE A 324 -36.21 39.95 -39.10
CA ILE A 324 -37.11 41.08 -39.30
C ILE A 324 -38.27 40.66 -40.20
N LYS A 325 -39.50 40.84 -39.73
CA LYS A 325 -40.71 40.73 -40.55
C LYS A 325 -41.19 42.12 -40.92
N SER A 326 -41.30 42.37 -42.23
CA SER A 326 -41.78 43.64 -42.76
C SER A 326 -43.06 43.44 -43.58
N GLU A 327 -44.07 44.27 -43.35
CA GLU A 327 -45.27 44.37 -44.19
C GLU A 327 -45.36 45.80 -44.72
N ASN A 328 -45.68 45.98 -46.01
CA ASN A 328 -45.83 47.31 -46.62
C ASN A 328 -44.66 48.29 -46.38
N ARG A 329 -43.41 47.78 -46.34
CA ARG A 329 -42.18 48.57 -46.05
C ARG A 329 -42.09 49.13 -44.63
N THR A 330 -42.95 48.68 -43.72
CA THR A 330 -42.86 48.94 -42.28
C THR A 330 -42.49 47.64 -41.57
N ILE A 331 -41.55 47.72 -40.64
CA ILE A 331 -41.17 46.60 -39.78
C ILE A 331 -42.30 46.36 -38.77
N THR A 332 -42.86 45.14 -38.73
CA THR A 332 -44.01 44.80 -37.87
C THR A 332 -43.62 44.00 -36.63
N SER A 333 -42.59 43.16 -36.75
CA SER A 333 -42.05 42.41 -35.61
C SER A 333 -40.60 42.00 -35.88
N ILE A 334 -39.83 41.91 -34.81
CA ILE A 334 -38.43 41.47 -34.82
C ILE A 334 -38.37 40.23 -33.93
N THR A 335 -37.64 39.20 -34.36
CA THR A 335 -37.41 37.98 -33.57
C THR A 335 -35.91 37.70 -33.60
N TRP A 336 -35.30 37.46 -32.45
CA TRP A 336 -33.85 37.29 -32.38
C TRP A 336 -33.46 35.81 -32.39
N ASP A 337 -32.54 35.45 -33.30
CA ASP A 337 -31.86 34.15 -33.30
C ASP A 337 -30.50 34.30 -32.61
N CYS A 338 -30.17 33.42 -31.67
CA CYS A 338 -28.89 33.41 -30.94
C CYS A 338 -28.06 32.15 -31.20
N THR A 339 -28.34 31.43 -32.29
CA THR A 339 -27.64 30.19 -32.66
C THR A 339 -26.30 30.41 -33.36
N GLY A 340 -25.98 31.64 -33.78
CA GLY A 340 -24.71 32.01 -34.43
C GLY A 340 -23.52 32.19 -33.48
N GLY A 341 -22.31 32.37 -34.03
CA GLY A 341 -21.07 32.61 -33.27
C GLY A 341 -20.18 31.38 -33.03
N SER A 342 -19.01 31.58 -32.42
CA SER A 342 -17.98 30.54 -32.25
C SER A 342 -18.18 29.62 -31.04
N LEU A 343 -19.03 30.00 -30.06
CA LEU A 343 -19.17 29.24 -28.83
C LEU A 343 -19.72 27.82 -29.08
N PRO A 344 -19.12 26.73 -28.56
CA PRO A 344 -19.64 25.38 -28.76
C PRO A 344 -21.05 25.17 -28.19
N SER A 345 -21.89 24.41 -28.90
CA SER A 345 -23.30 24.16 -28.53
C SER A 345 -23.47 23.59 -27.10
N ARG A 346 -22.50 22.81 -26.60
CA ARG A 346 -22.50 22.26 -25.24
C ARG A 346 -22.51 23.32 -24.14
N TYR A 347 -21.91 24.49 -24.40
CA TYR A 347 -21.83 25.59 -23.45
C TYR A 347 -22.99 26.57 -23.58
N ARG A 348 -23.78 26.46 -24.66
CA ARG A 348 -24.93 27.34 -24.89
C ARG A 348 -26.13 26.94 -24.03
N PRO A 349 -26.93 27.92 -23.54
CA PRO A 349 -28.22 27.64 -22.95
C PRO A 349 -29.17 27.05 -23.99
N SER A 350 -30.19 26.31 -23.54
CA SER A 350 -31.08 25.55 -24.43
C SER A 350 -31.75 26.38 -25.52
N LYS A 351 -32.02 27.67 -25.29
CA LYS A 351 -32.63 28.57 -26.28
C LYS A 351 -31.71 28.95 -27.43
N CYS A 352 -30.40 28.94 -27.21
CA CYS A 352 -29.40 29.40 -28.18
C CYS A 352 -28.58 28.24 -28.78
N ARG A 353 -29.05 27.00 -28.63
CA ARG A 353 -28.41 25.85 -29.27
C ARG A 353 -28.89 25.74 -30.71
N PRO A 354 -27.99 25.63 -31.69
CA PRO A 354 -28.39 25.30 -33.06
C PRO A 354 -29.12 23.96 -33.06
N ILE A 355 -30.11 23.83 -33.95
CA ILE A 355 -30.78 22.55 -34.18
C ILE A 355 -29.86 21.74 -35.09
N ASP A 356 -29.05 20.87 -34.49
CA ASP A 356 -28.25 19.91 -35.24
C ASP A 356 -29.22 18.88 -35.88
N PHE A 357 -29.44 18.98 -37.19
CA PHE A 357 -30.24 18.03 -37.97
C PHE A 357 -29.43 16.85 -38.47
#